data_AF-A0A0G0CP07-F1
#
_entry.id   AF-A0A0G0CP07-F1
#
_cell.length_a   1.000
_cell.length_b   1.000
_cell.length_c   1.000
_cell.angle_alpha   90.00
_cell.angle_beta   90.00
_cell.angle_gamma   90.00
#
_symmetry.space_group_name_H-M   'P 1'
#
loop_
_entity.id
_entity.type
_entity.pdbx_description
1 polymer ?
#
loop_
_entity_poly.entity_id
_entity_poly.type
_entity_poly.pdbx_seq_one_letter_code
_entity_poly.pdbx_strand_id
1 'polypeptide(L)'
;MNKKIVNIIGPLTSIVLLVVLTSSFIKGIKRIRDGDALIKKNQAKLEKQVEENKKLEEQVKIVQSDEFMEEQLRNKLGLVKEGEIVIVLPEADIVRKLAPIIPEEEEVKSKPNWQKWMELFK
;
A
#
# COMPACT_ATOMS: atom_id res chain seq x y z
N MET A 1 36.20 39.57 60.38
CA MET A 1 35.36 38.49 59.79
C MET A 1 35.54 37.21 60.61
N ASN A 2 34.48 36.65 61.18
CA ASN A 2 34.59 35.50 62.09
C ASN A 2 35.12 34.28 61.33
N LYS A 3 36.31 33.78 61.70
CA LYS A 3 36.97 32.63 61.04
C LYS A 3 36.06 31.40 60.91
N LYS A 4 35.12 31.23 61.84
CA LYS A 4 34.09 30.18 61.83
C LYS A 4 33.12 30.29 60.64
N ILE A 5 32.75 31.50 60.25
CA ILE A 5 31.80 31.75 59.14
C ILE A 5 32.49 31.46 57.79
N VAL A 6 33.75 31.85 57.63
CA VAL A 6 34.51 31.63 56.39
C VAL A 6 34.76 30.14 56.13
N ASN A 7 35.02 29.34 57.17
CA ASN A 7 35.21 27.89 57.05
C ASN A 7 33.93 27.12 56.68
N ILE A 8 32.74 27.70 56.89
CA ILE A 8 31.44 27.07 56.58
C ILE A 8 30.94 27.50 55.20
N ILE A 9 31.20 28.74 54.79
CA ILE A 9 30.73 29.26 53.48
C ILE A 9 31.42 28.55 52.31
N GLY A 10 32.74 28.31 52.38
CA GLY A 10 33.50 27.63 51.31
C GLY A 10 32.98 26.25 50.90
N PRO A 11 32.74 25.30 51.84
CA PRO A 11 32.17 24.01 51.47
C PRO A 11 30.71 24.13 51.00
N LEU A 12 29.94 25.08 51.56
CA LEU A 12 28.53 25.27 51.18
C LEU A 12 28.40 25.79 49.74
N THR A 13 29.25 26.74 49.32
CA THR A 13 29.29 27.20 47.92
C THR A 13 29.74 26.10 46.97
N SER A 14 30.72 25.29 47.38
CA SER A 14 31.18 24.13 46.61
C SER A 14 30.06 23.09 46.40
N ILE A 15 29.28 22.78 47.45
CA ILE A 15 28.12 21.87 47.37
C ILE A 15 27.06 22.41 46.40
N VAL A 16 26.72 23.70 46.50
CA VAL A 16 25.74 24.33 45.60
C VAL A 16 26.21 24.23 44.14
N LEU A 17 27.49 24.50 43.88
CA LEU A 17 28.07 24.44 42.55
C LEU A 17 28.03 22.99 42.00
N LEU A 18 28.30 22.00 42.85
CA LEU A 18 28.20 20.57 42.52
C LEU A 18 26.76 20.15 42.17
N VAL A 19 25.76 20.63 42.91
CA VAL A 19 24.34 20.37 42.62
C VAL A 19 23.92 20.99 41.28
N VAL A 20 24.37 22.21 40.98
CA VAL A 20 24.06 22.87 39.70
C VAL A 20 24.66 22.10 38.52
N LEU A 21 25.93 21.68 38.63
CA LEU A 21 26.61 20.91 37.58
C LEU A 21 25.95 19.54 37.36
N THR A 22 25.67 18.80 38.43
CA THR A 22 25.01 17.49 38.33
C THR A 22 23.60 17.61 37.74
N SER A 23 22.83 18.62 38.11
CA SER A 23 21.50 18.86 37.55
C SER A 23 21.54 19.17 36.05
N SER A 24 22.55 19.92 35.58
CA SER A 24 22.73 20.21 34.16
C SER A 24 23.13 18.97 33.37
N PHE A 25 23.98 18.12 33.95
CA PHE A 25 24.40 16.86 33.33
C PHE A 25 23.23 15.90 33.15
N ILE A 26 22.39 15.74 34.19
CA ILE A 26 21.18 14.91 34.14
C ILE A 26 20.20 15.42 33.07
N LYS A 27 20.02 16.74 32.96
CA LYS A 27 19.17 17.35 31.92
C LYS A 27 19.73 17.09 30.52
N GLY A 28 21.05 17.15 30.33
CA GLY A 28 21.71 16.85 29.06
C GLY A 28 21.47 15.42 28.61
N ILE A 29 21.69 14.46 29.50
CA ILE A 29 21.48 13.02 29.22
C ILE A 29 20.01 12.74 28.86
N LYS A 30 19.06 13.31 29.60
CA LYS A 30 17.62 13.14 29.30
C LYS A 30 17.25 13.68 27.91
N ARG A 31 17.73 14.87 27.55
CA ARG A 31 17.46 15.48 26.23
C ARG A 31 17.95 14.60 25.07
N ILE A 32 19.14 14.02 25.20
CA ILE A 32 19.69 13.13 24.17
C ILE A 32 18.81 11.89 24.03
N ARG A 33 18.46 11.24 25.16
CA ARG A 33 17.63 10.03 25.15
C ARG A 33 16.23 10.28 24.60
N ASP A 34 15.62 11.40 24.97
CA ASP A 34 14.29 11.78 24.48
C ASP A 34 14.32 12.15 22.98
N GLY A 35 15.42 12.77 22.52
CA GLY A 35 15.68 13.04 21.12
C GLY A 35 15.80 11.76 20.29
N ASP A 36 16.61 10.80 20.73
CA ASP A 36 16.77 9.50 20.06
C ASP A 36 15.46 8.72 20.01
N ALA A 37 14.69 8.73 21.10
CA ALA A 37 13.38 8.09 21.16
C ALA A 37 12.39 8.74 20.19
N LEU A 38 12.41 10.07 20.08
CA LEU A 38 11.57 10.81 19.14
C LEU A 38 11.95 10.51 17.69
N ILE A 39 13.24 10.47 17.38
CA ILE A 39 13.74 10.12 16.04
C ILE A 39 13.29 8.70 15.68
N LYS A 40 13.53 7.72 16.55
CA LYS A 40 13.11 6.33 16.32
C LYS A 40 11.60 6.21 16.11
N LYS A 41 10.80 6.89 16.93
CA LYS A 41 9.33 6.91 16.79
C LYS A 41 8.90 7.50 15.45
N ASN A 42 9.51 8.61 15.04
CA ASN A 42 9.18 9.25 13.77
C ASN A 42 9.62 8.42 12.57
N GLN A 43 10.76 7.74 12.67
CA GLN A 43 11.25 6.84 11.63
C GLN A 43 10.33 5.62 11.46
N ALA A 44 9.93 4.98 12.55
CA ALA A 44 8.95 3.89 12.51
C ALA A 44 7.59 4.33 11.95
N LYS A 45 7.15 5.56 12.27
CA LYS A 45 5.93 6.14 11.70
C LYS A 45 6.07 6.38 10.20
N LEU A 46 7.22 6.88 9.75
CA LEU A 46 7.51 7.12 8.35
C LEU A 46 7.51 5.80 7.56
N GLU A 47 8.20 4.78 8.06
CA GLU A 47 8.24 3.44 7.44
C GLU A 47 6.83 2.86 7.28
N LYS A 48 6.01 2.94 8.33
CA LYS A 48 4.61 2.51 8.26
C LYS A 48 3.80 3.28 7.22
N GLN A 49 3.98 4.60 7.15
CA GLN A 49 3.27 5.42 6.16
C GLN A 49 3.71 5.13 4.72
N VAL A 50 4.99 4.81 4.51
CA VAL A 50 5.50 4.41 3.19
C VAL A 50 4.91 3.06 2.77
N GLU A 51 4.85 2.09 3.69
CA GLU A 51 4.25 0.79 3.42
C GLU A 51 2.75 0.90 3.14
N GLU A 52 2.02 1.69 3.93
CA GLU A 52 0.61 1.99 3.70
C GLU A 52 0.39 2.68 2.34
N ASN A 53 1.22 3.66 1.99
CA ASN A 53 1.12 4.34 0.70
C ASN A 53 1.34 3.36 -0.47
N LYS A 54 2.38 2.53 -0.40
CA LYS A 54 2.65 1.51 -1.43
C LYS A 54 1.47 0.55 -1.60
N LYS A 55 0.88 0.08 -0.49
CA LYS A 55 -0.31 -0.77 -0.52
C LYS A 55 -1.51 -0.06 -1.16
N LEU A 56 -1.71 1.21 -0.85
CA LEU A 56 -2.79 2.01 -1.45
C LEU A 56 -2.56 2.23 -2.94
N GLU A 57 -1.33 2.50 -3.37
CA GLU A 57 -0.99 2.61 -4.80
C GLU A 57 -1.29 1.31 -5.57
N GLU A 58 -0.96 0.15 -4.98
CA GLU A 58 -1.31 -1.15 -5.57
C GLU A 58 -2.83 -1.34 -5.66
N GLN A 59 -3.58 -0.96 -4.61
CA GLN A 59 -5.05 -1.02 -4.65
C GLN A 59 -5.64 -0.08 -5.69
N VAL A 60 -5.11 1.12 -5.84
CA VAL A 60 -5.56 2.08 -6.87
C VAL A 60 -5.35 1.50 -8.27
N LYS A 61 -4.20 0.86 -8.53
CA LYS A 61 -3.96 0.20 -9.82
C LYS A 61 -4.98 -0.90 -10.11
N ILE A 62 -5.33 -1.70 -9.10
CA ILE A 62 -6.35 -2.76 -9.24
C ILE A 62 -7.71 -2.12 -9.53
N VAL A 63 -8.13 -1.12 -8.75
CA VAL A 63 -9.44 -0.46 -8.92
C VAL A 63 -9.55 0.28 -10.25
N GLN A 64 -8.44 0.78 -10.80
CA GLN A 64 -8.40 1.43 -12.10
C GLN A 64 -8.24 0.45 -13.27
N SER A 65 -8.02 -0.85 -13.01
CA SER A 65 -7.90 -1.85 -14.07
C SER A 65 -9.23 -2.04 -14.81
N ASP A 66 -9.15 -2.32 -16.10
CA ASP A 66 -10.32 -2.59 -16.93
C ASP A 66 -11.12 -3.81 -16.42
N GLU A 67 -10.42 -4.80 -15.87
CA GLU A 67 -10.99 -6.01 -15.28
C GLU A 67 -11.89 -5.68 -14.09
N PHE A 68 -11.41 -4.85 -13.16
CA PHE A 68 -12.19 -4.41 -12.02
C PHE A 68 -13.38 -3.55 -12.47
N MET A 69 -13.18 -2.67 -13.45
CA MET A 69 -14.26 -1.86 -14.00
C MET A 69 -15.35 -2.71 -14.65
N GLU A 70 -15.00 -3.73 -15.43
CA GLU A 70 -15.95 -4.68 -16.01
C GLU A 70 -16.69 -5.46 -14.92
N GLU A 71 -15.99 -5.96 -13.91
CA GLU A 71 -16.59 -6.67 -12.78
C GLU A 71 -17.63 -5.78 -12.08
N GLN A 72 -17.28 -4.52 -11.78
CA GLN A 72 -18.21 -3.57 -11.18
C GLN A 72 -19.41 -3.27 -12.08
N LEU A 73 -19.21 -3.15 -13.40
CA LEU A 73 -20.30 -2.95 -14.35
C LEU A 73 -21.25 -4.15 -14.38
N ARG A 74 -20.72 -5.37 -14.48
CA ARG A 74 -21.52 -6.61 -14.47
C ARG A 74 -22.33 -6.76 -13.19
N ASN A 75 -21.69 -6.51 -12.05
CA ASN A 75 -22.34 -6.53 -10.74
C ASN A 75 -23.49 -5.51 -10.66
N LYS A 76 -23.26 -4.28 -11.10
CA LYS A 76 -24.28 -3.21 -11.06
C LYS A 76 -25.42 -3.41 -12.06
N LEU A 77 -25.14 -4.01 -13.21
CA LEU A 77 -26.14 -4.27 -14.25
C LEU A 77 -26.89 -5.60 -14.03
N GLY A 78 -26.56 -6.36 -12.98
CA GLY A 78 -27.16 -7.67 -12.73
C GLY A 78 -26.85 -8.70 -13.82
N LEU A 79 -25.73 -8.53 -14.51
CA LEU A 79 -25.28 -9.41 -15.61
C LEU A 79 -24.39 -10.57 -15.12
N VAL A 80 -24.24 -10.71 -13.81
CA VAL A 80 -23.47 -11.78 -13.18
C VAL A 80 -24.22 -13.09 -13.36
N LYS A 81 -23.58 -14.10 -13.95
CA LYS A 81 -24.13 -15.45 -14.08
C LYS A 81 -23.45 -16.39 -13.10
N GLU A 82 -24.23 -17.30 -12.50
CA GLU A 82 -23.68 -18.37 -11.67
C GLU A 82 -22.76 -19.26 -12.52
N GLY A 83 -21.52 -19.45 -12.06
CA GLY A 83 -20.50 -20.25 -12.76
C GLY A 83 -19.65 -19.50 -13.79
N GLU A 84 -19.71 -18.17 -13.85
CA GLU A 84 -18.80 -17.38 -14.68
C GLU A 84 -17.38 -17.33 -14.07
N ILE A 85 -16.36 -17.61 -14.90
CA ILE A 85 -14.96 -17.68 -14.47
C ILE A 85 -14.12 -16.81 -15.42
N VAL A 86 -13.31 -15.92 -14.86
CA VAL A 86 -12.35 -15.11 -15.64
C VAL A 86 -11.12 -15.97 -15.93
N ILE A 87 -10.81 -16.17 -17.21
CA ILE A 87 -9.63 -16.91 -17.66
C ILE A 87 -8.64 -15.91 -18.28
N VAL A 88 -7.45 -15.81 -17.69
CA VAL A 88 -6.35 -15.02 -18.26
C VAL A 88 -5.70 -15.83 -19.37
N LEU A 89 -5.84 -15.36 -20.61
CA LEU A 89 -5.25 -16.00 -21.78
C LEU A 89 -3.81 -15.50 -22.00
N PRO A 90 -2.90 -16.36 -22.50
CA PRO A 90 -1.58 -15.93 -22.95
C PRO A 90 -1.68 -15.01 -24.18
N GLU A 91 -0.55 -14.45 -24.60
CA GLU A 91 -0.49 -13.52 -25.75
C GLU A 91 -1.22 -14.07 -26.99
N ALA A 92 -1.86 -13.18 -27.74
CA ALA A 92 -2.72 -13.53 -28.88
C ALA A 92 -2.02 -14.44 -29.91
N ASP A 93 -0.71 -14.27 -30.11
CA ASP A 93 0.06 -15.11 -31.03
C ASP A 93 0.21 -16.56 -30.55
N ILE A 94 0.26 -16.78 -29.23
CA ILE A 94 0.29 -18.11 -28.63
C ILE A 94 -1.10 -18.75 -28.76
N VAL A 95 -2.15 -17.99 -28.45
CA VAL A 95 -3.55 -18.46 -28.57
C VAL A 95 -3.87 -18.86 -30.02
N ARG A 96 -3.44 -18.06 -31.00
CA ARG A 96 -3.64 -18.35 -32.44
C ARG A 96 -2.93 -19.63 -32.89
N LYS A 97 -1.75 -19.94 -32.34
CA LYS A 97 -1.02 -21.18 -32.64
C LYS A 97 -1.69 -22.42 -32.04
N LEU A 98 -2.42 -22.26 -30.94
CA LEU A 98 -3.16 -23.32 -30.27
C LEU A 98 -4.55 -23.53 -30.85
N ALA A 99 -5.07 -22.58 -31.63
CA ALA A 99 -6.37 -22.69 -32.28
C ALA A 99 -6.32 -23.79 -33.35
N PRO A 100 -7.32 -24.69 -33.40
CA PRO A 100 -7.43 -25.67 -34.47
C PRO A 100 -7.58 -24.94 -35.80
N ILE A 101 -6.84 -25.41 -36.82
CA ILE A 101 -7.00 -24.95 -38.20
C ILE A 101 -8.33 -25.52 -38.69
N ILE A 102 -9.39 -24.74 -38.54
CA ILE A 102 -10.69 -25.05 -39.14
C ILE A 102 -10.51 -24.73 -40.62
N PRO A 103 -10.61 -25.72 -41.54
CA PRO A 103 -10.61 -25.41 -42.96
C PRO A 103 -11.72 -24.38 -43.21
N GLU A 104 -11.41 -23.30 -43.90
CA GLU A 104 -12.41 -22.35 -44.39
C GLU A 104 -13.40 -23.16 -45.24
N GLU A 105 -14.52 -23.59 -44.65
CA GLU A 105 -15.69 -23.93 -45.41
C GLU A 105 -15.97 -22.69 -46.27
N GLU A 106 -15.94 -22.90 -47.59
CA GLU A 106 -16.22 -21.89 -48.62
C GLU A 106 -17.23 -20.88 -48.07
N GLU A 107 -16.96 -19.58 -48.22
CA GLU A 107 -17.87 -18.52 -47.79
C GLU A 107 -19.28 -18.73 -48.38
N VAL A 108 -20.11 -19.55 -47.72
CA VAL A 108 -21.52 -19.66 -47.99
C VAL A 108 -22.06 -18.35 -47.45
N LYS A 109 -22.16 -17.35 -48.34
CA LYS A 109 -22.75 -16.03 -48.09
C LYS A 109 -23.80 -16.17 -46.99
N SER A 110 -23.47 -15.68 -45.79
CA SER A 110 -24.28 -15.97 -44.61
C SER A 110 -25.72 -15.57 -44.90
N LYS A 111 -26.61 -16.58 -44.95
CA LYS A 111 -28.05 -16.34 -45.15
C LYS A 111 -28.54 -15.30 -44.13
N PRO A 112 -29.47 -14.42 -44.50
CA PRO A 112 -30.11 -13.52 -43.53
C PRO A 112 -30.69 -14.29 -42.35
N ASN A 113 -30.67 -13.70 -41.15
CA ASN A 113 -31.08 -14.37 -39.91
C ASN A 113 -32.49 -14.99 -39.99
N TRP A 114 -33.44 -14.32 -40.65
CA TRP A 114 -34.81 -14.84 -40.82
C TRP A 114 -34.85 -16.17 -41.59
N GLN A 115 -33.96 -16.37 -42.56
CA GLN A 115 -33.92 -17.56 -43.40
C GLN A 115 -33.36 -18.75 -42.61
N LYS A 116 -32.40 -18.50 -41.72
CA LYS A 116 -31.89 -19.50 -40.77
C LYS A 116 -32.98 -19.99 -39.83
N TRP A 117 -33.80 -19.08 -39.30
CA TRP A 117 -34.93 -19.43 -38.43
C TRP A 117 -35.98 -20.26 -39.17
N MET A 118 -36.32 -19.90 -40.41
CA MET A 118 -37.27 -20.68 -41.22
C MET A 118 -36.78 -22.10 -41.53
N GLU A 119 -35.46 -22.31 -41.71
CA GLU A 119 -34.88 -23.65 -41.93
C GLU A 119 -34.89 -24.51 -40.66
N LEU A 120 -34.72 -23.90 -39.49
CA LEU A 120 -34.74 -24.60 -38.19
C LEU A 120 -36.12 -25.11 -37.78
N PHE A 121 -37.19 -24.44 -38.22
CA PHE A 121 -38.57 -24.72 -37.81
C PHE A 121 -39.42 -25.37 -38.91
N LYS A 122 -38.78 -25.96 -39.92
CA LYS A 122 -39.45 -26.64 -41.03
C LYS A 122 -39.53 -28.15 -40.82
#